data_AF-E1Z773-F1
#
_entry.id   AF-E1Z773-F1
#
_cell.length_a   1.000
_cell.length_b   1.000
_cell.length_c   1.000
_cell.angle_alpha   90.00
_cell.angle_beta   90.00
_cell.angle_gamma   90.00
#
_symmetry.space_group_name_H-M   'P 1'
#
loop_
_entity.id
_entity.type
_entity.pdbx_description
1 polymer ?
#
loop_
_entity_poly.entity_id
_entity_poly.type
_entity_poly.pdbx_seq_one_letter_code
_entity_poly.pdbx_strand_id
1 'polypeptide(L)' 'PCPRCNSSDTKFCYYNNYNISQPRYFCRTCQRYWTAGGTLRDVAPGAGRRKSKS' A
#
# COMPACT_ATOMS: atom_id res chain seq x y z
N PRO A 1 6.73 7.08 5.35
CA PRO A 1 5.96 7.88 4.35
C PRO A 1 5.41 6.99 3.23
N CYS A 2 4.15 7.17 2.84
CA CYS A 2 3.54 6.41 1.77
C CYS A 2 4.25 6.71 0.44
N PRO A 3 4.77 5.70 -0.27
CA PRO A 3 5.54 5.93 -1.49
C PRO A 3 4.68 6.30 -2.71
N ARG A 4 3.35 6.42 -2.54
CA ARG A 4 2.40 6.83 -3.62
C ARG A 4 1.92 8.27 -3.49
N CYS A 5 1.73 8.76 -2.27
CA CYS A 5 1.18 10.10 -2.02
C CYS A 5 2.01 10.92 -1.03
N ASN A 6 3.17 10.40 -0.63
CA ASN A 6 4.13 11.00 0.31
C ASN A 6 3.59 11.34 1.71
N SER A 7 2.33 10.98 2.01
CA SER A 7 1.72 11.17 3.33
C SER A 7 2.45 10.38 4.42
N SER A 8 2.61 10.98 5.59
CA SER A 8 3.10 10.33 6.81
C SER A 8 2.02 9.52 7.53
N ASP A 9 0.75 9.68 7.15
CA ASP A 9 -0.38 8.96 7.76
C ASP A 9 -0.50 7.52 7.23
N THR A 10 0.43 6.69 7.70
CA THR A 10 0.50 5.26 7.40
C THR A 10 0.48 4.44 8.69
N LYS A 11 -0.31 3.37 8.71
CA LYS A 11 -0.42 2.40 9.82
C LYS A 11 0.26 1.09 9.43
N PHE A 12 1.07 0.53 10.33
CA PHE A 12 1.52 -0.87 10.20
C PHE A 12 0.34 -1.83 10.33
N CYS A 13 0.26 -2.81 9.43
CA CYS A 13 -0.81 -3.82 9.43
C CYS A 13 -0.33 -5.16 9.96
N TYR A 14 0.54 -5.83 9.21
CA TYR A 14 1.05 -7.16 9.53
C TYR A 14 2.29 -7.46 8.67
N TYR A 15 3.06 -8.45 9.06
CA TYR A 15 4.14 -9.01 8.25
C TYR A 15 3.60 -9.95 7.17
N ASN A 16 4.29 -10.06 6.05
CA ASN A 16 3.97 -11.05 5.03
C ASN A 16 4.26 -12.48 5.54
N ASN A 17 3.34 -13.43 5.31
CA ASN A 17 3.49 -14.83 5.71
C ASN A 17 4.71 -15.52 5.09
N TYR A 18 5.12 -15.09 3.90
CA TYR A 18 6.26 -15.67 3.18
C TYR A 18 7.59 -15.01 3.53
N ASN A 19 7.57 -13.82 4.14
CA ASN A 19 8.79 -13.09 4.50
C ASN A 19 8.52 -12.05 5.59
N ILE A 20 8.99 -12.32 6.80
CA ILE A 20 8.82 -11.42 7.96
C ILE A 20 9.59 -10.09 7.81
N SER A 21 10.61 -10.02 6.95
CA SER A 21 11.32 -8.77 6.65
C SER A 21 10.55 -7.83 5.73
N GLN A 22 9.36 -8.24 5.27
CA GLN A 22 8.49 -7.44 4.39
C GLN A 22 7.20 -7.02 5.11
N PRO A 23 7.26 -6.01 6.00
CA PRO A 23 6.08 -5.47 6.67
C PRO A 23 5.15 -4.75 5.70
N ARG A 24 3.84 -4.95 5.89
CA ARG A 24 2.77 -4.28 5.14
C ARG A 24 2.21 -3.10 5.94
N TYR A 25 2.05 -1.98 5.24
CA TYR A 25 1.49 -0.74 5.77
C TYR A 25 0.26 -0.32 4.97
N PHE A 26 -0.70 0.29 5.64
CA PHE A 26 -1.87 0.93 5.05
C PHE A 26 -1.73 2.45 5.16
N CYS A 27 -1.84 3.16 4.03
CA CYS A 27 -1.92 4.61 4.04
C CYS A 27 -3.38 5.04 4.20
N ARG A 28 -3.69 5.85 5.21
CA ARG A 28 -5.05 6.33 5.44
C ARG A 28 -5.45 7.42 4.44
N THR A 29 -4.49 8.23 4.00
CA THR A 29 -4.73 9.30 3.01
C THR A 29 -5.15 8.76 1.64
N CYS A 30 -4.41 7.81 1.08
CA CYS A 30 -4.73 7.23 -0.23
C CYS A 30 -5.48 5.88 -0.15
N GLN A 31 -5.75 5.40 1.07
CA GLN A 31 -6.44 4.14 1.36
C GLN A 31 -5.83 2.92 0.64
N ARG A 32 -4.50 2.90 0.51
CA ARG A 32 -3.77 1.84 -0.20
C ARG A 32 -2.75 1.16 0.69
N TYR A 33 -2.64 -0.15 0.49
CA TYR A 33 -1.58 -0.96 1.06
C TYR A 33 -0.29 -0.84 0.25
N TRP A 34 0.83 -0.93 0.95
CA TRP A 34 2.17 -1.03 0.39
C TRP A 34 3.08 -1.85 1.31
N THR A 35 4.18 -2.36 0.78
CA THR A 35 5.16 -3.17 1.52
C THR A 35 6.45 -2.36 1.66
N ALA A 36 6.99 -2.22 2.87
CA ALA A 36 8.27 -1.54 3.03
C ALA A 36 9.43 -2.43 2.55
N GLY A 37 10.37 -1.83 1.83
CA GLY A 37 11.46 -2.56 1.17
C GLY A 37 11.03 -3.42 -0.04
N GLY A 38 9.75 -3.40 -0.42
CA GLY A 38 9.24 -4.10 -1.60
C GLY A 38 9.20 -3.20 -2.83
N THR A 39 9.22 -3.80 -4.02
CA THR A 39 9.03 -3.07 -5.28
C THR A 39 7.58 -2.60 -5.39
N LEU A 40 7.37 -1.30 -5.59
CA LEU A 40 6.07 -0.80 -5.99
C LEU A 40 5.77 -1.32 -7.39
N ARG A 41 4.68 -2.08 -7.52
CA ARG A 41 4.12 -2.37 -8.85
C ARG A 41 3.58 -1.06 -9.41
N ASP A 42 3.98 -0.75 -10.64
CA ASP A 42 3.41 0.36 -11.38
C ASP A 42 1.94 0.04 -11.64
N VAL A 43 1.07 0.91 -11.14
CA VAL A 43 -0.38 0.79 -11.33
C VAL A 43 -0.76 2.04 -12.08
N ALA A 44 -1.24 1.86 -13.32
CA ALA A 44 -1.62 2.97 -14.18
C ALA A 44 -2.44 4.02 -13.40
N PRO A 45 -2.19 5.32 -13.62
CA PRO A 45 -2.97 6.40 -13.01
C PRO A 45 -4.47 6.12 -13.19
N GLY A 46 -5.22 5.99 -12.08
CA GLY A 46 -6.65 5.65 -12.08
C GLY A 46 -7.00 4.17 -11.81
N ALA A 47 -6.08 3.23 -11.90
CA ALA A 47 -6.39 1.79 -11.75
C ALA A 47 -6.51 1.29 -10.30
N GLY A 48 -6.46 2.17 -9.29
CA GLY A 48 -6.51 1.72 -7.89
C GLY A 48 -7.74 2.11 -7.09
N ARG A 49 -8.88 2.11 -7.77
CA ARG A 49 -10.17 1.90 -7.11
C ARG A 49 -10.99 1.00 -8.01
N ARG A 50 -11.08 -0.30 -7.68
CA ARG A 50 -12.13 -1.14 -8.26
C ARG A 50 -13.45 -0.53 -7.79
N LYS A 51 -14.19 0.13 -8.70
CA LYS A 51 -15.61 0.43 -8.43
C LYS A 51 -16.25 -0.94 -8.21
N SER A 52 -16.90 -1.14 -7.07
CA SER A 52 -17.78 -2.30 -6.88
C SER A 52 -18.76 -2.30 -8.05
N LYS A 53 -18.87 -3.42 -8.76
CA LYS A 53 -19.91 -3.58 -9.76
C LYS A 53 -21.22 -3.58 -8.98
N SER A 54 -22.00 -2.51 -9.12
CA SER A 54 -23.39 -2.46 -8.69
C SER A 54 -24.20 -3.51 -9.43
#